data_AF-A0A822FNC1-F1
#
_entry.id   AF-A0A822FNC1-F1
#
_cell.length_a   1.000
_cell.length_b   1.000
_cell.length_c   1.000
_cell.angle_alpha   90.00
_cell.angle_beta   90.00
_cell.angle_gamma   90.00
#
_symmetry.space_group_name_H-M   'P 1'
#
loop_
_entity.id
_entity.type
_entity.pdbx_description
1 polymer ?
#
loop_
_entity_poly.entity_id
_entity_poly.type
_entity_poly.pdbx_seq_one_letter_code
_entity_poly.pdbx_strand_id
1 'polypeptide(L)'
;MFFPESSTESEDYSYDESCDEDENNSDLEEEFIDAFGKISATFRNWRRGSFKPCLFSFDSSGCGLSSTIINLTRETPLDFFGLFFDPKLLEMIVDETNRFHRNSACIDQSHAVPWIDTTTNEIYIVLATVMLMPHLKKNRIRDYWSTDRLIATPIFAELLTRDRFRALLTNLHFRDNQNQISGDSLYKIRPIIDE
;
A
#
# COMPACT_ATOMS: atom_id res chain seq x y z
N MET A 1 44.99 47.46 -0.68
CA MET A 1 45.35 46.04 -0.75
C MET A 1 44.60 45.49 -1.95
N PHE A 2 45.35 45.17 -3.01
CA PHE A 2 44.86 44.68 -4.29
C PHE A 2 44.56 43.18 -4.16
N PHE A 3 43.43 42.71 -4.69
CA PHE A 3 43.18 41.29 -4.95
C PHE A 3 43.28 41.07 -6.47
N PRO A 4 44.09 40.09 -6.94
CA PRO A 4 44.25 39.82 -8.36
C PRO A 4 43.09 38.98 -8.90
N GLU A 5 42.72 39.21 -10.16
CA GLU A 5 41.87 38.32 -10.94
C GLU A 5 42.57 36.99 -11.18
N SER A 6 41.85 35.88 -10.99
CA SER A 6 42.25 34.56 -11.47
C SER A 6 41.18 34.00 -12.38
N SER A 7 41.69 33.53 -13.51
CA SER A 7 41.07 33.06 -14.73
C SER A 7 39.96 32.01 -14.59
N THR A 8 39.05 32.12 -15.54
CA THR A 8 38.03 31.19 -16.02
C THR A 8 38.44 29.72 -16.08
N GLU A 9 37.59 28.86 -15.51
CA GLU A 9 37.38 27.49 -15.98
C GLU A 9 35.85 27.27 -15.95
N SER A 10 35.21 27.40 -17.10
CA SER A 10 33.79 27.14 -17.29
C SER A 10 33.60 25.65 -17.53
N GLU A 11 33.30 24.90 -16.46
CA GLU A 11 32.84 23.52 -16.57
C GLU A 11 31.39 23.52 -17.08
N ASP A 12 31.22 23.00 -18.29
CA ASP A 12 29.95 22.79 -18.97
C ASP A 12 29.22 21.61 -18.32
N TYR A 13 28.35 21.89 -17.34
CA TYR A 13 27.49 20.89 -16.72
C TYR A 13 26.30 20.61 -17.66
N SER A 14 26.51 19.68 -18.59
CA SER A 14 25.45 19.04 -19.36
C SER A 14 24.53 18.27 -18.41
N TYR A 15 23.42 18.89 -18.02
CA TYR A 15 22.32 18.25 -17.30
C TYR A 15 21.63 17.28 -18.27
N ASP A 16 21.94 15.99 -18.16
CA ASP A 16 21.25 14.93 -18.88
C ASP A 16 19.87 14.73 -18.25
N GLU A 17 18.90 15.46 -18.77
CA GLU A 17 17.49 15.35 -18.39
C GLU A 17 16.86 14.20 -19.19
N SER A 18 17.19 12.95 -18.82
CA SER A 18 16.39 11.80 -19.25
C SER A 18 15.12 11.72 -18.39
N CYS A 19 14.16 12.58 -18.71
CA CYS A 19 12.79 12.42 -18.24
C CYS A 19 12.14 11.27 -19.01
N ASP A 20 12.19 10.07 -18.43
CA ASP A 20 11.26 9.02 -18.80
C ASP A 20 9.84 9.48 -18.41
N GLU A 21 9.10 9.97 -19.40
CA GLU A 21 7.67 10.22 -19.32
C GLU A 21 6.94 8.87 -19.24
N ASP A 22 6.84 8.32 -18.04
CA ASP A 22 5.94 7.20 -17.74
C ASP A 22 4.49 7.69 -17.64
N GLU A 23 3.85 7.92 -18.79
CA GLU A 23 2.44 8.36 -18.92
C GLU A 23 1.41 7.39 -18.29
N ASN A 24 1.84 6.20 -17.85
CA ASN A 24 0.98 5.21 -17.16
C ASN A 24 1.13 5.21 -15.63
N ASN A 25 1.91 6.13 -15.05
CA ASN A 25 2.22 6.18 -13.61
C ASN A 25 1.33 7.14 -12.80
N SER A 26 0.65 8.10 -13.44
CA SER A 26 -0.27 9.02 -12.75
C SER A 26 -1.48 8.30 -12.18
N ASP A 27 -2.03 7.35 -12.93
CA ASP A 27 -3.40 6.90 -12.69
C ASP A 27 -3.52 6.03 -11.42
N LEU A 28 -2.54 5.15 -11.17
CA LEU A 28 -2.53 4.33 -9.95
C LEU A 28 -2.18 5.15 -8.70
N GLU A 29 -1.28 6.13 -8.82
CA GLU A 29 -0.88 7.01 -7.71
C GLU A 29 -2.00 7.99 -7.34
N GLU A 30 -2.68 8.57 -8.34
CA GLU A 30 -3.85 9.40 -8.16
C GLU A 30 -5.02 8.60 -7.58
N GLU A 31 -5.33 7.39 -8.10
CA GLU A 31 -6.42 6.56 -7.56
C GLU A 31 -6.22 6.18 -6.09
N PHE A 32 -5.00 5.86 -5.67
CA PHE A 32 -4.74 5.50 -4.28
C PHE A 32 -4.86 6.71 -3.34
N ILE A 33 -4.28 7.86 -3.71
CA ILE A 33 -4.39 9.10 -2.91
C ILE A 33 -5.84 9.61 -2.89
N ASP A 34 -6.53 9.55 -4.03
CA ASP A 34 -7.94 9.91 -4.17
C ASP A 34 -8.84 8.95 -3.39
N ALA A 35 -8.56 7.64 -3.32
CA ALA A 35 -9.28 6.70 -2.47
C ALA A 35 -9.17 7.10 -0.98
N PHE A 36 -7.96 7.40 -0.50
CA PHE A 36 -7.75 7.88 0.88
C PHE A 36 -8.38 9.26 1.14
N GLY A 37 -8.34 10.16 0.15
CA GLY A 37 -8.99 11.48 0.22
C GLY A 37 -10.53 11.40 0.20
N LYS A 38 -11.09 10.50 -0.61
CA LYS A 38 -12.53 10.26 -0.75
C LYS A 38 -13.14 9.53 0.43
N ILE A 39 -12.39 8.71 1.16
CA ILE A 39 -12.85 8.14 2.45
C ILE A 39 -13.24 9.27 3.42
N SER A 40 -12.54 10.41 3.38
CA SER A 40 -12.91 11.61 4.15
C SER A 40 -14.08 12.41 3.56
N ALA A 41 -14.42 12.21 2.28
CA ALA A 41 -15.36 13.04 1.53
C ALA A 41 -16.73 12.38 1.26
N THR A 42 -16.99 11.16 1.75
CA THR A 42 -18.37 10.64 1.85
C THR A 42 -19.10 11.35 3.00
N PHE A 43 -19.38 12.63 2.77
CA PHE A 43 -20.22 13.46 3.60
C PHE A 43 -21.61 12.82 3.65
N ARG A 44 -21.83 12.01 4.68
CA ARG A 44 -23.16 11.90 5.30
C ARG A 44 -23.67 13.34 5.41
N ASN A 45 -24.73 13.67 4.68
CA ASN A 45 -25.36 14.98 4.77
C ASN A 45 -25.88 15.12 6.20
N TRP A 46 -25.11 15.81 7.05
CA TRP A 46 -25.51 16.12 8.42
C TRP A 46 -26.74 17.02 8.33
N ARG A 47 -27.91 16.48 8.69
CA ARG A 47 -29.15 17.24 8.72
C ARG A 47 -29.43 17.63 10.16
N ARG A 48 -29.83 18.88 10.39
CA ARG A 48 -30.38 19.29 11.67
C ARG A 48 -31.79 18.69 11.77
N GLY A 49 -32.00 17.74 12.67
CA GLY A 49 -33.29 17.07 12.86
C GLY A 49 -33.30 16.28 14.17
N SER A 50 -34.50 15.95 14.66
CA SER A 50 -34.64 15.09 15.85
C SER A 50 -34.30 13.65 15.49
N PHE A 51 -33.02 13.29 15.58
CA PHE A 51 -32.60 11.90 15.51
C PHE A 51 -33.06 11.19 16.78
N LYS A 52 -34.01 10.25 16.63
CA LYS A 52 -34.28 9.26 17.67
C LYS A 52 -33.39 8.04 17.37
N PRO A 53 -32.35 7.77 18.17
CA PRO A 53 -31.54 6.58 17.97
C PRO A 53 -32.42 5.35 18.09
N CYS A 54 -32.21 4.38 17.19
CA CYS A 54 -32.74 3.04 17.41
C CYS A 54 -31.89 2.41 18.52
N LEU A 55 -32.45 2.28 19.72
CA LEU A 55 -31.80 1.58 20.81
C LEU A 55 -31.97 0.08 20.53
N PHE A 56 -30.92 -0.54 20.01
CA PHE A 56 -30.83 -1.99 19.96
C PHE A 56 -30.70 -2.52 21.38
N SER A 57 -31.41 -3.60 21.69
CA SER A 57 -31.20 -4.31 22.95
C SER A 57 -29.76 -4.81 22.98
N PHE A 58 -29.01 -4.41 24.01
CA PHE A 58 -27.65 -4.91 24.21
C PHE A 58 -27.71 -6.42 24.47
N ASP A 59 -27.10 -7.18 23.57
CA ASP A 59 -26.90 -8.61 23.77
C ASP A 59 -25.60 -8.82 24.57
N SER A 60 -25.76 -9.23 25.82
CA SER A 60 -24.63 -9.50 26.71
C SER A 60 -23.94 -10.84 26.42
N SER A 61 -24.49 -11.68 25.54
CA SER A 61 -23.96 -13.04 25.29
C SER A 61 -22.58 -13.04 24.61
N GLY A 62 -22.27 -12.02 23.80
CA GLY A 62 -20.99 -11.85 23.11
C GLY A 62 -20.19 -10.62 23.55
N CYS A 63 -20.47 -10.08 24.73
CA CYS A 63 -19.82 -8.87 25.21
C CYS A 63 -18.53 -9.14 26.01
N GLY A 64 -17.61 -8.17 26.02
CA GLY A 64 -16.34 -8.26 26.74
C GLY A 64 -15.15 -8.53 25.83
N LEU A 65 -13.99 -8.80 26.45
CA LEU A 65 -12.79 -9.18 25.72
C LEU A 65 -12.94 -10.62 25.21
N SER A 66 -12.69 -10.84 23.92
CA SER A 66 -12.62 -12.17 23.35
C SER A 66 -11.54 -12.99 24.06
N SER A 67 -11.79 -14.29 24.25
CA SER A 67 -10.80 -15.22 24.79
C SER A 67 -9.51 -15.23 23.98
N THR A 68 -9.58 -14.97 22.67
CA THR A 68 -8.41 -14.84 21.78
C THR A 68 -7.47 -13.72 22.23
N ILE A 69 -8.02 -12.58 22.66
CA ILE A 69 -7.24 -11.44 23.16
C ILE A 69 -6.65 -11.76 24.54
N ILE A 70 -7.43 -12.40 25.41
CA ILE A 70 -7.00 -12.77 26.77
C ILE A 70 -5.87 -13.80 26.75
N ASN A 71 -5.86 -14.69 25.76
CA ASN A 71 -4.89 -15.78 25.64
C ASN A 71 -3.59 -15.38 24.92
N LEU A 72 -3.42 -14.11 24.53
CA LEU A 72 -2.17 -13.66 23.92
C LEU A 72 -1.01 -13.83 24.92
N THR A 73 0.05 -14.53 24.47
CA THR A 73 1.23 -14.84 25.30
C THR A 73 2.15 -13.64 25.49
N ARG A 74 2.08 -12.67 24.57
CA ARG A 74 2.79 -11.40 24.60
C ARG A 74 1.83 -10.30 24.17
N GLU A 75 1.99 -9.12 24.75
CA GLU A 75 1.13 -7.96 24.51
C GLU A 75 1.86 -6.91 23.66
N THR A 76 2.59 -7.35 22.63
CA THR A 76 3.24 -6.41 21.71
C THR A 76 2.26 -5.96 20.62
N PRO A 77 2.44 -4.77 20.02
CA PRO A 77 1.61 -4.34 18.89
C PRO A 77 1.54 -5.35 17.74
N LEU A 78 2.61 -6.14 17.53
CA LEU A 78 2.66 -7.18 16.52
C LEU A 78 1.74 -8.36 16.84
N ASP A 79 1.61 -8.73 18.12
CA ASP A 79 0.72 -9.82 18.55
C ASP A 79 -0.75 -9.46 18.26
N PHE A 80 -1.12 -8.20 18.50
CA PHE A 80 -2.46 -7.70 18.14
C PHE A 80 -2.66 -7.58 16.63
N PHE A 81 -1.63 -7.19 15.88
CA PHE A 81 -1.68 -7.17 14.41
C PHE A 81 -1.95 -8.57 13.84
N GLY A 82 -1.31 -9.60 14.41
CA GLY A 82 -1.51 -10.99 14.02
C GLY A 82 -2.92 -11.53 14.28
N LEU A 83 -3.76 -10.84 15.06
CA LEU A 83 -5.19 -11.18 15.18
C LEU A 83 -6.01 -10.83 13.94
N PHE A 84 -5.52 -9.89 13.12
CA PHE A 84 -6.18 -9.45 11.88
C PHE A 84 -5.49 -10.02 10.65
N PHE A 85 -4.16 -10.16 10.69
CA PHE A 85 -3.35 -10.70 9.62
C PHE A 85 -2.68 -11.98 10.11
N ASP A 86 -3.48 -13.04 10.23
CA ASP A 86 -2.94 -14.32 10.65
C ASP A 86 -2.03 -14.93 9.55
N PRO A 87 -1.17 -15.89 9.89
CA PRO A 87 -0.25 -16.48 8.94
C PRO A 87 -0.93 -17.14 7.73
N LYS A 88 -2.13 -17.70 7.91
CA LYS A 88 -2.88 -18.39 6.86
C LYS A 88 -3.47 -17.39 5.85
N LEU A 89 -3.99 -16.26 6.33
CA LEU A 89 -4.42 -15.16 5.48
C LEU A 89 -3.26 -14.65 4.62
N LEU A 90 -2.08 -14.46 5.23
CA LEU A 90 -0.90 -14.00 4.51
C LEU A 90 -0.39 -15.00 3.47
N GLU A 91 -0.39 -16.29 3.79
CA GLU A 91 -0.06 -17.36 2.82
C GLU A 91 -1.03 -17.34 1.64
N MET A 92 -2.33 -17.20 1.89
CA MET A 92 -3.34 -17.09 0.84
C MET A 92 -3.09 -15.86 -0.06
N ILE A 93 -2.78 -14.71 0.52
CA ILE A 93 -2.45 -13.49 -0.24
C ILE A 93 -1.24 -13.73 -1.15
N VAL A 94 -0.20 -14.38 -0.63
CA VAL A 94 1.00 -14.73 -1.39
C VAL A 94 0.68 -15.63 -2.56
N ASP A 95 -0.06 -16.72 -2.31
CA ASP A 95 -0.41 -17.70 -3.33
C ASP A 95 -1.24 -17.07 -4.45
N GLU A 96 -2.25 -16.28 -4.09
CA GLU A 96 -3.14 -15.63 -5.06
C GLU A 96 -2.45 -14.49 -5.82
N THR A 97 -1.57 -13.73 -5.17
CA THR A 97 -0.74 -12.70 -5.82
C THR A 97 0.19 -13.32 -6.87
N ASN A 98 0.90 -14.39 -6.49
CA ASN A 98 1.79 -15.10 -7.42
C ASN A 98 1.02 -15.80 -8.54
N ARG A 99 -0.13 -16.41 -8.23
CA ARG A 99 -1.04 -16.98 -9.24
C ARG A 99 -1.50 -15.92 -10.24
N PHE A 100 -1.94 -14.76 -9.76
CA PHE A 100 -2.40 -13.68 -10.62
C PHE A 100 -1.31 -13.23 -11.58
N HIS A 101 -0.08 -13.03 -11.08
CA HIS A 101 1.03 -12.63 -11.93
C HIS A 101 1.28 -13.66 -13.04
N ARG A 102 1.38 -14.95 -12.70
CA ARG A 102 1.60 -16.03 -13.67
C ARG A 102 0.50 -16.12 -14.73
N ASN A 103 -0.75 -15.85 -14.33
CA ASN A 103 -1.91 -15.89 -15.22
C ASN A 103 -2.06 -14.63 -16.08
N SER A 104 -1.47 -13.50 -15.69
CA SER A 104 -1.58 -12.20 -16.38
C SER A 104 -0.60 -12.05 -17.55
N ALA A 105 -0.20 -13.17 -18.17
CA ALA A 105 0.84 -13.25 -19.19
C ALA A 105 0.52 -12.46 -20.48
N CYS A 106 0.70 -11.13 -20.50
CA CYS A 106 0.84 -10.31 -21.73
C CYS A 106 0.87 -8.77 -21.49
N ILE A 107 1.76 -8.22 -20.67
CA ILE A 107 2.08 -6.79 -20.78
C ILE A 107 3.57 -6.67 -21.04
N ASP A 108 3.93 -6.11 -22.20
CA ASP A 108 5.30 -5.94 -22.71
C ASP A 108 6.33 -5.68 -21.60
N GLN A 109 7.10 -6.71 -21.25
CA GLN A 109 8.11 -6.66 -20.19
C GLN A 109 9.49 -6.25 -20.73
N SER A 110 9.58 -5.57 -21.87
CA SER A 110 10.87 -5.19 -22.46
C SER A 110 11.70 -4.29 -21.53
N HIS A 111 11.05 -3.56 -20.62
CA HIS A 111 11.68 -2.66 -19.65
C HIS A 111 11.30 -2.94 -18.19
N ALA A 112 10.52 -3.99 -17.90
CA ALA A 112 10.09 -4.31 -16.54
C ALA A 112 11.10 -5.22 -15.83
N VAL A 113 11.34 -4.95 -14.54
CA VAL A 113 12.10 -5.87 -13.67
C VAL A 113 11.44 -7.26 -13.72
N PRO A 114 12.19 -8.35 -13.94
CA PRO A 114 11.62 -9.68 -14.00
C PRO A 114 10.91 -10.00 -12.69
N TRP A 115 9.69 -10.53 -12.79
CA TRP A 115 8.93 -10.90 -11.61
C TRP A 115 9.58 -12.05 -10.87
N ILE A 116 9.72 -11.87 -9.56
CA ILE A 116 10.09 -12.91 -8.60
C ILE A 116 8.87 -13.15 -7.73
N ASP A 117 8.52 -14.42 -7.51
CA ASP A 117 7.41 -14.80 -6.66
C ASP A 117 7.56 -14.14 -5.27
N THR A 118 6.50 -13.49 -4.82
CA THR A 118 6.46 -12.84 -3.51
C THR A 118 6.45 -13.86 -2.39
N THR A 119 6.89 -13.43 -1.21
CA THR A 119 6.86 -14.21 0.03
C THR A 119 5.99 -13.54 1.09
N THR A 120 5.65 -14.26 2.16
CA THR A 120 4.93 -13.67 3.31
C THR A 120 5.71 -12.51 3.92
N ASN A 121 7.05 -12.61 3.98
CA ASN A 121 7.92 -11.52 4.45
C ASN A 121 7.80 -10.26 3.58
N GLU A 122 7.77 -10.40 2.26
CA GLU A 122 7.57 -9.24 1.36
C GLU A 122 6.17 -8.62 1.55
N ILE A 123 5.13 -9.44 1.74
CA ILE A 123 3.78 -8.92 2.05
C ILE A 123 3.76 -8.18 3.39
N TYR A 124 4.42 -8.70 4.43
CA TYR A 124 4.61 -7.97 5.70
C TYR A 124 5.30 -6.62 5.48
N ILE A 125 6.34 -6.57 4.66
CA ILE A 125 7.06 -5.32 4.34
C ILE A 125 6.15 -4.34 3.59
N VAL A 126 5.35 -4.81 2.63
CA VAL A 126 4.36 -3.97 1.92
C VAL A 126 3.34 -3.38 2.91
N LEU A 127 2.78 -4.21 3.80
CA LEU A 127 1.83 -3.77 4.82
C LEU A 127 2.46 -2.76 5.79
N ALA A 128 3.68 -3.02 6.27
CA ALA A 128 4.43 -2.10 7.12
C ALA A 128 4.70 -0.77 6.41
N THR A 129 5.04 -0.81 5.13
CA THR A 129 5.27 0.37 4.29
C THR A 129 4.00 1.22 4.20
N VAL A 130 2.85 0.60 3.89
CA VAL A 130 1.54 1.28 3.82
C VAL A 130 1.13 1.86 5.18
N MET A 131 1.39 1.15 6.28
CA MET A 131 1.13 1.66 7.64
C MET A 131 2.03 2.84 8.03
N LEU A 132 3.24 2.93 7.47
CA LEU A 132 4.17 4.01 7.75
C LEU A 132 3.83 5.30 6.99
N MET A 133 3.26 5.20 5.77
CA MET A 133 2.88 6.35 4.94
C MET A 133 2.03 7.42 5.66
N PRO A 134 0.94 7.10 6.38
CA PRO A 134 0.16 8.12 7.07
C PRO A 134 0.94 8.85 8.17
N HIS A 135 1.98 8.23 8.74
CA HIS A 135 2.85 8.85 9.75
C HIS A 135 3.84 9.84 9.11
N LEU A 136 4.25 9.59 7.87
CA LEU A 136 5.26 10.36 7.13
C LEU A 136 4.70 10.90 5.82
N LYS A 137 3.50 11.49 5.87
CA LYS A 137 2.73 11.84 4.67
C LYS A 137 3.53 12.69 3.68
N LYS A 138 3.59 12.24 2.44
CA LYS A 138 4.15 12.97 1.29
C LYS A 138 3.06 13.31 0.27
N ASN A 139 3.40 14.22 -0.65
CA ASN A 139 2.47 14.69 -1.67
C ASN A 139 2.20 13.62 -2.73
N ARG A 140 3.25 12.88 -3.14
CA ARG A 140 3.16 11.79 -4.12
C ARG A 140 3.72 10.50 -3.54
N ILE A 141 3.26 9.35 -4.04
CA ILE A 141 3.74 8.05 -3.57
C ILE A 141 5.23 7.88 -3.94
N ARG A 142 5.62 8.32 -5.13
CA ARG A 142 7.04 8.28 -5.54
C ARG A 142 7.97 9.04 -4.60
N ASP A 143 7.48 10.10 -3.95
CA ASP A 143 8.29 10.92 -3.05
C ASP A 143 8.77 10.14 -1.81
N TYR A 144 8.12 9.02 -1.45
CA TYR A 144 8.56 8.16 -0.34
C TYR A 144 9.94 7.56 -0.60
N TRP A 145 10.30 7.38 -1.89
CA TRP A 145 11.61 6.89 -2.32
C TRP A 145 12.51 8.00 -2.90
N SER A 146 12.20 9.27 -2.63
CA SER A 146 13.01 10.38 -3.13
C SER A 146 14.40 10.41 -2.47
N THR A 147 15.42 10.69 -3.29
CA THR A 147 16.80 10.96 -2.86
C THR A 147 17.08 12.46 -2.68
N ASP A 148 16.12 13.33 -3.00
CA ASP A 148 16.22 14.76 -2.74
C ASP A 148 16.35 15.00 -1.24
N ARG A 149 17.45 15.64 -0.83
CA ARG A 149 17.78 15.93 0.57
C ARG A 149 16.67 16.68 1.31
N LEU A 150 15.81 17.43 0.64
CA LEU A 150 14.72 18.16 1.26
C LEU A 150 13.57 17.26 1.74
N ILE A 151 13.36 16.13 1.06
CA ILE A 151 12.23 15.24 1.30
C ILE A 151 12.63 13.77 1.51
N ALA A 152 13.92 13.46 1.50
CA ALA A 152 14.43 12.11 1.64
C ALA A 152 13.94 11.48 2.95
N THR A 153 13.51 10.23 2.86
CA THR A 153 13.12 9.43 4.04
C THR A 153 13.65 8.01 3.86
N PRO A 154 14.92 7.77 4.26
CA PRO A 154 15.68 6.57 3.88
C PRO A 154 14.99 5.24 4.19
N ILE A 155 14.21 5.17 5.27
CA ILE A 155 13.52 3.95 5.73
C ILE A 155 12.70 3.28 4.63
N PHE A 156 12.07 4.03 3.72
CA PHE A 156 11.27 3.45 2.64
C PHE A 156 12.13 2.67 1.64
N ALA A 157 13.30 3.20 1.28
CA ALA A 157 14.24 2.55 0.38
C ALA A 157 14.99 1.38 1.04
N GLU A 158 15.14 1.42 2.38
CA GLU A 158 15.71 0.31 3.17
C GLU A 158 14.75 -0.89 3.28
N LEU A 159 13.43 -0.63 3.31
CA LEU A 159 12.41 -1.67 3.40
C LEU A 159 12.21 -2.40 2.08
N LEU A 160 11.98 -1.66 0.98
CA LEU A 160 11.68 -2.21 -0.33
C LEU A 160 12.02 -1.18 -1.41
N THR A 161 12.40 -1.61 -2.62
CA THR A 161 12.56 -0.66 -3.72
C THR A 161 11.19 -0.15 -4.19
N ARG A 162 11.14 1.09 -4.71
CA ARG A 162 9.92 1.68 -5.27
C ARG A 162 9.26 0.78 -6.31
N ASP A 163 10.06 0.27 -7.25
CA ASP A 163 9.55 -0.52 -8.37
C ASP A 163 9.03 -1.89 -7.91
N ARG A 164 9.68 -2.51 -6.90
CA ARG A 164 9.17 -3.74 -6.30
C ARG A 164 7.90 -3.49 -5.50
N PHE A 165 7.82 -2.40 -4.74
CA PHE A 165 6.60 -2.00 -4.03
C PHE A 165 5.42 -1.82 -5.00
N ARG A 166 5.65 -1.07 -6.10
CA ARG A 166 4.67 -0.89 -7.17
C ARG A 166 4.26 -2.23 -7.79
N ALA A 167 5.22 -3.06 -8.18
CA ALA A 167 4.94 -4.35 -8.77
C ALA A 167 4.09 -5.24 -7.86
N LEU A 168 4.41 -5.30 -6.56
CA LEU A 168 3.64 -6.06 -5.58
C LEU A 168 2.22 -5.49 -5.40
N LEU A 169 2.07 -4.17 -5.29
CA LEU A 169 0.74 -3.56 -5.17
C LEU A 169 -0.14 -3.79 -6.41
N THR A 170 0.42 -3.66 -7.62
CA THR A 170 -0.32 -3.88 -8.87
C THR A 170 -0.76 -5.33 -9.03
N ASN A 171 0.01 -6.29 -8.48
CA ASN A 171 -0.30 -7.71 -8.57
C ASN A 171 -1.01 -8.26 -7.32
N LEU A 172 -1.25 -7.45 -6.28
CA LEU A 172 -1.83 -7.91 -5.02
C LEU A 172 -3.23 -8.51 -5.23
N HIS A 173 -3.39 -9.79 -4.93
CA HIS A 173 -4.63 -10.52 -5.12
C HIS A 173 -4.97 -11.39 -3.91
N PHE A 174 -6.27 -11.59 -3.70
CA PHE A 174 -6.83 -12.35 -2.57
C PHE A 174 -7.70 -13.53 -3.04
N ARG A 175 -7.87 -13.70 -4.35
CA ARG A 175 -8.68 -14.77 -4.92
C ARG A 175 -8.39 -14.98 -6.39
N ASP A 176 -8.57 -16.23 -6.83
CA ASP A 176 -8.40 -16.60 -8.23
C ASP A 176 -9.49 -15.97 -9.10
N ASN A 177 -9.06 -15.11 -10.03
CA ASN A 177 -9.95 -14.44 -10.98
C ASN A 177 -10.62 -15.44 -11.95
N GLN A 178 -10.04 -16.62 -12.19
CA GLN A 178 -10.62 -17.62 -13.10
C GLN A 178 -11.92 -18.24 -12.56
N ASN A 179 -12.14 -18.17 -11.25
CA ASN A 179 -13.32 -18.73 -10.59
C ASN A 179 -14.41 -17.67 -10.32
N GLN A 180 -14.30 -16.47 -10.90
CA GLN A 180 -15.26 -15.39 -10.68
C GLN A 180 -16.64 -15.74 -11.27
N ILE A 181 -17.64 -15.80 -10.40
CA ILE A 181 -19.04 -16.02 -10.78
C ILE A 181 -19.72 -14.65 -11.00
N SER A 182 -20.46 -14.52 -12.10
CA SER A 182 -21.25 -13.32 -12.36
C SER A 182 -22.31 -13.10 -11.28
N GLY A 183 -22.38 -11.88 -10.72
CA GLY A 183 -23.36 -11.49 -9.71
C GLY A 183 -22.83 -11.29 -8.29
N ASP A 184 -21.58 -11.69 -8.00
CA ASP A 184 -20.91 -11.37 -6.73
C ASP A 184 -19.86 -10.26 -6.91
N SER A 185 -20.23 -9.02 -6.59
CA SER A 185 -19.31 -7.87 -6.70
C SER A 185 -18.17 -7.90 -5.67
N LEU A 186 -18.34 -8.63 -4.56
CA LEU A 186 -17.35 -8.76 -3.51
C LEU A 186 -16.46 -9.99 -3.68
N TYR A 187 -16.63 -10.74 -4.79
CA TYR A 187 -15.96 -12.00 -5.05
C TYR A 187 -14.45 -11.96 -4.75
N LYS A 188 -13.77 -10.88 -5.15
CA LYS A 188 -12.32 -10.70 -5.02
C LYS A 188 -11.83 -10.54 -3.59
N ILE A 189 -12.63 -9.98 -2.69
CA ILE A 189 -12.25 -9.72 -1.29
C ILE A 189 -12.99 -10.61 -0.30
N ARG A 190 -13.90 -11.45 -0.80
CA ARG A 190 -14.70 -12.39 -0.02
C ARG A 190 -13.87 -13.26 0.95
N PRO A 191 -12.71 -13.80 0.54
CA PRO A 191 -11.88 -14.61 1.44
C PRO A 191 -11.39 -13.88 2.69
N ILE A 192 -11.34 -12.54 2.67
CA ILE A 192 -10.91 -11.72 3.80
C ILE A 192 -12.10 -11.35 4.70
N ILE A 193 -13.29 -11.23 4.12
CA ILE A 193 -14.50 -10.79 4.85
C ILE A 193 -15.16 -11.96 5.59
N ASP A 194 -15.14 -13.14 4.98
CA ASP A 194 -15.83 -14.33 5.48
C ASP A 194 -14.92 -15.18 6.40
N GLU A 195 -13.75 -14.67 6.80
CA GLU A 195 -12.81 -15.30 7.73
C GLU A 195 -13.20 -15.12 9.21
#